data_AF-A0A4R9PYU4-F1
#
_entry.id   AF-A0A4R9PYU4-F1
#
_cell.length_a   1.000
_cell.length_b   1.000
_cell.length_c   1.000
_cell.angle_alpha   90.00
_cell.angle_beta   90.00
_cell.angle_gamma   90.00
#
_symmetry.space_group_name_H-M   'P 1'
#
loop_
_entity.id
_entity.type
_entity.pdbx_description
1 polymer ?
#
loop_
_entity_poly.entity_id
_entity_poly.type
_entity_poly.pdbx_seq_one_letter_code
_entity_poly.pdbx_strand_id
1 'polypeptide(L)' 'IHTIAKVHLGATAAGPTITRIELETEANVAGLAAADFERLAQSAKAGCLVSRALAGVAAITLKANLVTH' A
#
# COMPACT_ATOMS: atom_id res chain seq x y z
N ILE A 1 -1.97 8.18 11.84
CA ILE A 1 -1.60 7.35 10.67
C ILE A 1 -1.92 8.14 9.42
N HIS A 2 -0.99 8.18 8.48
CA HIS A 2 -1.12 8.88 7.21
C HIS A 2 -0.73 7.94 6.08
N THR A 3 -1.52 7.90 5.02
CA THR A 3 -1.27 7.02 3.87
C THR A 3 -1.46 7.79 2.57
N ILE A 4 -0.49 7.69 1.67
CA ILE A 4 -0.58 8.16 0.29
C ILE A 4 -0.66 6.95 -0.64
N ALA A 5 -1.53 7.02 -1.65
CA ALA A 5 -1.57 6.09 -2.76
C ALA A 5 -1.15 6.81 -4.04
N LYS A 6 0.01 6.45 -4.60
CA LYS A 6 0.47 6.94 -5.91
C LYS A 6 -0.02 5.98 -6.98
N VAL A 7 -0.93 6.45 -7.83
CA VAL A 7 -1.54 5.66 -8.89
C VAL A 7 -0.86 5.97 -10.21
N HIS A 8 -0.40 4.92 -10.88
CA HIS A 8 0.26 5.01 -12.18
C HIS A 8 -0.71 4.56 -13.27
N LEU A 9 -0.97 5.47 -14.19
CA LEU A 9 -1.82 5.24 -15.35
C LEU A 9 -0.96 4.94 -16.57
N GLY A 10 -1.40 4.01 -17.40
CA GLY A 10 -0.77 3.69 -18.67
C GLY A 10 -1.79 3.23 -19.70
N ALA A 11 -1.30 2.91 -20.90
CA ALA A 11 -2.10 2.28 -21.93
C ALA A 11 -1.65 0.83 -22.11
N THR A 12 -2.61 -0.09 -22.19
CA THR A 12 -2.39 -1.49 -22.59
C THR A 12 -3.19 -1.79 -23.85
N ALA A 13 -3.09 -3.01 -24.38
CA ALA A 13 -3.95 -3.45 -25.48
C ALA A 13 -5.46 -3.40 -25.15
N ALA A 14 -5.81 -3.39 -23.85
CA ALA A 14 -7.20 -3.24 -23.38
C ALA A 14 -7.64 -1.78 -23.20
N GLY A 15 -6.77 -0.80 -23.50
CA GLY A 15 -7.04 0.64 -23.34
C GLY A 15 -6.38 1.27 -22.10
N PRO A 16 -6.84 2.46 -21.66
CA PRO A 16 -6.34 3.11 -20.45
C PRO A 16 -6.47 2.20 -19.24
N THR A 17 -5.38 2.03 -18.49
CA THR A 17 -5.25 1.01 -17.44
C THR A 17 -4.48 1.59 -16.25
N ILE A 18 -4.88 1.20 -15.03
CA ILE A 18 -4.05 1.40 -13.84
C ILE A 18 -2.99 0.31 -13.83
N THR A 19 -1.73 0.66 -14.08
CA THR A 19 -0.66 -0.33 -14.20
C THR A 19 -0.04 -0.66 -12.85
N ARG A 20 -0.01 0.31 -11.94
CA ARG A 20 0.67 0.18 -10.64
C ARG A 20 0.11 1.12 -9.59
N ILE A 21 0.13 0.68 -8.34
CA ILE A 21 -0.18 1.51 -7.17
C ILE A 21 0.94 1.35 -6.14
N GLU A 22 1.48 2.47 -5.67
CA GLU A 22 2.42 2.49 -4.56
C GLU A 22 1.74 3.10 -3.33
N LEU A 23 1.66 2.33 -2.26
CA LEU A 23 1.17 2.78 -0.97
C LEU A 23 2.36 3.17 -0.10
N GLU A 24 2.30 4.37 0.48
CA GLU A 24 3.24 4.86 1.48
C GLU A 24 2.46 5.17 2.75
N THR A 25 2.76 4.45 3.83
CA THR A 25 2.08 4.61 5.12
C THR A 25 3.07 4.97 6.21
N GLU A 26 2.72 6.00 6.98
CA GLU A 26 3.48 6.46 8.14
C GLU A 26 2.58 6.52 9.37
N ALA A 27 3.07 6.03 10.50
CA ALA A 27 2.36 6.12 11.77
C ALA A 27 3.32 6.25 12.94
N ASN A 28 2.92 6.99 13.97
CA ASN A 28 3.55 6.97 15.29
C ASN A 28 2.69 6.08 16.20
N VAL A 29 3.28 5.00 16.70
CA VAL A 29 2.61 4.03 17.58
C VAL A 29 3.55 3.72 18.74
N ALA A 30 3.20 4.22 19.93
CA ALA A 30 3.99 4.00 21.14
C ALA A 30 4.09 2.51 21.49
N GLY A 31 5.29 2.05 21.83
CA GLY A 31 5.53 0.67 22.27
C GLY A 31 5.53 -0.38 21.16
N LEU A 32 5.47 0.01 19.88
CA LEU A 32 5.53 -0.92 18.75
C LEU A 32 6.93 -0.93 18.13
N ALA A 33 7.46 -2.12 17.82
CA ALA A 33 8.69 -2.24 17.06
C ALA A 33 8.44 -1.98 15.56
N ALA A 34 9.43 -1.41 14.86
CA ALA A 34 9.31 -1.12 13.42
C ALA A 34 9.03 -2.39 12.59
N ALA A 35 9.65 -3.53 12.93
CA ALA A 35 9.42 -4.81 12.27
C ALA A 35 7.98 -5.33 12.47
N ASP A 36 7.42 -5.15 13.66
CA ASP A 36 6.03 -5.52 13.93
C ASP A 36 5.06 -4.60 13.19
N PHE A 37 5.37 -3.30 13.12
CA PHE A 37 4.59 -2.35 12.34
C PHE A 37 4.55 -2.75 10.86
N GLU A 38 5.71 -3.04 10.27
CA GLU A 38 5.81 -3.48 8.87
C GLU A 38 5.02 -4.78 8.63
N ARG A 39 5.18 -5.77 9.50
CA ARG A 39 4.43 -7.04 9.42
C ARG A 39 2.91 -6.82 9.48
N LEU A 40 2.45 -6.00 10.41
CA LEU A 40 1.03 -5.66 10.56
C LEU A 40 0.51 -4.91 9.32
N ALA A 41 1.29 -3.98 8.79
CA ALA A 41 0.92 -3.21 7.60
C ALA A 41 0.81 -4.12 6.36
N GLN A 42 1.73 -5.06 6.16
CA GLN A 42 1.64 -6.05 5.07
C GLN A 42 0.44 -6.99 5.23
N SER A 43 0.14 -7.43 6.46
CA SER A 43 -1.05 -8.22 6.74
C SER A 43 -2.33 -7.45 6.40
N ALA A 44 -2.40 -6.18 6.79
CA ALA A 44 -3.53 -5.31 6.44
C ALA A 44 -3.70 -5.13 4.93
N LYS A 45 -2.60 -4.93 4.18
CA LYS A 45 -2.62 -4.87 2.71
C LYS A 45 -3.19 -6.16 2.10
N ALA A 46 -2.73 -7.31 2.56
CA ALA A 46 -3.18 -8.62 2.04
C ALA A 46 -4.67 -8.88 2.34
N GLY A 47 -5.18 -8.41 3.49
CA GLY A 47 -6.58 -8.57 3.88
C GLY A 47 -7.54 -7.51 3.32
N CYS A 48 -7.04 -6.41 2.75
CA CYS A 48 -7.84 -5.26 2.37
C CYS A 48 -8.84 -5.56 1.24
N LEU A 49 -10.11 -5.22 1.44
CA LEU A 49 -11.18 -5.40 0.45
C LEU A 49 -10.92 -4.57 -0.82
N VAL A 50 -10.33 -3.38 -0.70
CA VAL A 50 -9.98 -2.53 -1.84
C VAL A 50 -8.84 -3.16 -2.64
N SER A 51 -7.80 -3.66 -1.98
CA SER A 51 -6.71 -4.36 -2.67
C SER A 51 -7.19 -5.61 -3.41
N ARG A 52 -8.17 -6.32 -2.84
CA ARG A 52 -8.84 -7.45 -3.50
C ARG A 52 -9.66 -7.01 -4.71
N ALA A 53 -10.45 -5.95 -4.59
CA ALA A 53 -11.22 -5.41 -5.70
C ALA A 53 -10.31 -4.93 -6.85
N LEU A 54 -9.10 -4.47 -6.53
CA LEU A 54 -8.08 -4.03 -7.47
C LEU A 54 -7.12 -5.14 -7.93
N ALA A 55 -7.51 -6.42 -7.83
CA ALA A 55 -6.67 -7.55 -8.24
C ALA A 55 -6.23 -7.54 -9.72
N GLY A 56 -6.91 -6.75 -10.57
CA GLY A 56 -6.51 -6.54 -11.97
C GLY A 56 -5.32 -5.59 -12.16
N VAL A 57 -4.87 -4.87 -11.13
CA VAL A 57 -3.68 -4.02 -11.20
C VAL A 57 -2.44 -4.89 -11.11
N ALA A 58 -1.52 -4.74 -12.07
CA ALA A 58 -0.36 -5.62 -12.20
C ALA A 58 0.56 -5.59 -10.96
N ALA A 59 0.66 -4.46 -10.26
CA ALA A 59 1.43 -4.35 -9.03
C ALA A 59 0.82 -3.36 -8.02
N ILE A 60 0.65 -3.81 -6.78
CA ILE A 60 0.33 -2.97 -5.63
C ILE A 60 1.42 -3.16 -4.57
N THR A 61 2.22 -2.14 -4.27
CA THR A 61 3.29 -2.19 -3.27
C THR A 61 2.92 -1.38 -2.03
N LEU A 62 3.54 -1.70 -0.90
CA LEU A 62 3.37 -0.96 0.36
C LEU A 62 4.74 -0.74 0.99
N LYS A 63 5.07 0.52 1.25
CA LYS A 63 6.14 0.94 2.15
C LYS A 63 5.51 1.47 3.43
N ALA A 64 5.83 0.85 4.55
CA ALA A 64 5.29 1.22 5.86
C ALA A 64 6.44 1.65 6.78
N ASN A 65 6.39 2.89 7.27
CA ASN A 65 7.39 3.41 8.20
C ASN A 65 6.74 3.75 9.55
N LEU A 66 7.32 3.24 10.62
CA LEU A 66 7.02 3.71 11.97
C LEU A 66 7.83 4.99 12.21
N VAL A 67 7.16 6.10 12.48
CA VAL A 67 7.78 7.41 12.73
C VAL A 67 7.69 7.75 14.21
N THR A 68 8.78 8.24 14.79
CA THR A 68 8.79 8.88 16.11
C THR A 68 8.69 10.38 15.90
N HIS A 69 7.52 10.95 16.21
CA HIS A 69 7.38 12.41 16.34
C HIS A 69 7.88 12.86 17.69
#